data_AF-A0A3B9G7D0-F1
#
_entry.id   AF-A0A3B9G7D0-F1
#
_cell.length_a   1.000
_cell.length_b   1.000
_cell.length_c   1.000
_cell.angle_alpha   90.00
_cell.angle_beta   90.00
_cell.angle_gamma   90.00
#
_symmetry.space_group_name_H-M   'P 1'
#
loop_
_entity.id
_entity.type
_entity.pdbx_description
1 polymer ?
#
loop_
_entity_poly.entity_id
_entity_poly.type
_entity_poly.pdbx_seq_one_letter_code
_entity_poly.pdbx_strand_id
1 'polypeptide(L)'
;LINCTDWINYSDKLQRETNTMPQWAGSCWYYLRYCDPDNTDHFISPENEDYWGNEDGFVDFYVGGKEHAVLHLLYSRFWHKVLNDLGHLKSKEPFKKYFAPGLIMG
;
A
#
# COMPACT_ATOMS: atom_id res chain seq x y z
N LEU A 1 14.71 10.07 16.85
CA LEU A 1 15.84 9.33 16.23
C LEU A 1 17.18 10.06 16.33
N ILE A 2 17.23 11.40 16.29
CA ILE A 2 18.50 12.18 16.21
C ILE A 2 19.56 11.86 17.29
N ASN A 3 19.18 11.34 18.45
CA ASN A 3 20.10 11.01 19.54
C ASN A 3 20.62 9.57 19.48
N CYS A 4 20.16 8.73 18.56
CA CYS A 4 20.57 7.34 18.42
C CYS A 4 21.78 7.22 17.47
N THR A 5 22.91 7.85 17.84
CA THR A 5 24.10 7.98 16.99
C THR A 5 24.65 6.66 16.48
N ASP A 6 24.61 5.60 17.30
CA ASP A 6 25.11 4.27 16.93
C ASP A 6 24.26 3.61 15.83
N TRP A 7 22.96 3.91 15.79
CA TRP A 7 22.08 3.44 14.72
C TRP A 7 22.15 4.36 13.50
N ILE A 8 22.32 5.68 13.69
CA ILE A 8 22.43 6.63 12.57
C ILE A 8 23.73 6.39 11.78
N ASN A 9 24.85 6.21 12.46
CA ASN A 9 26.14 6.00 11.82
C ASN A 9 26.22 4.56 11.29
N TYR A 10 25.93 4.39 10.00
CA TYR A 10 26.04 3.09 9.34
C TYR A 10 27.49 2.66 9.14
N SER A 11 28.37 3.62 8.88
CA SER A 11 29.82 3.45 8.78
C SER A 11 30.51 4.79 9.05
N ASP A 12 31.85 4.81 9.04
CA ASP A 12 32.65 6.03 9.23
C ASP A 12 32.35 7.17 8.26
N LYS A 13 31.68 6.88 7.13
CA LYS A 13 31.40 7.85 6.06
C LYS A 13 29.93 7.97 5.69
N LEU A 14 29.05 7.13 6.23
CA LEU A 14 27.65 7.05 5.80
C LEU A 14 26.70 7.09 7.00
N GLN A 15 25.64 7.87 6.85
CA GLN A 15 24.57 7.99 7.83
C GLN A 15 23.24 7.53 7.23
N ARG A 16 22.42 6.86 8.04
CA ARG A 16 21.06 6.48 7.67
C ARG A 16 20.18 7.72 7.58
N GLU A 17 19.23 7.72 6.65
CA GLU A 17 18.15 8.71 6.64
C GLU A 17 17.35 8.60 7.96
N THR A 18 17.04 9.74 8.55
CA THR A 18 16.36 9.83 9.86
C THR A 18 14.91 10.22 9.74
N ASN A 19 14.50 10.71 8.56
CA ASN A 19 13.11 10.90 8.22
C ASN A 19 12.39 9.56 8.15
N THR A 20 11.16 9.54 8.66
CA THR A 20 10.29 8.37 8.56
C THR A 20 9.33 8.56 7.41
N MET A 21 8.96 7.47 6.76
CA MET A 21 7.88 7.54 5.79
C MET A 21 6.59 7.94 6.52
N PRO A 22 5.75 8.78 5.89
CA PRO A 22 4.46 9.16 6.45
C PRO A 22 3.55 7.93 6.58
N GLN A 23 2.53 8.02 7.45
CA GLN A 23 1.64 6.89 7.75
C GLN A 23 0.97 6.27 6.51
N TRP A 24 0.72 7.07 5.47
CA TRP A 24 0.11 6.56 4.23
C TRP A 24 1.01 5.59 3.46
N ALA A 25 2.32 5.55 3.73
CA ALA A 25 3.22 4.59 3.08
C ALA A 25 2.84 3.13 3.37
N GLY A 26 2.25 2.84 4.54
CA GLY A 26 1.68 1.53 4.84
C GLY A 26 0.26 1.37 4.33
N SER A 27 -0.58 2.41 4.47
CA SER A 27 -2.01 2.29 4.13
C SER A 27 -2.26 2.20 2.63
N CYS A 28 -1.32 2.50 1.75
CA CYS A 28 -1.58 2.51 0.30
C CYS A 28 -1.52 1.15 -0.39
N TRP A 29 -1.09 0.10 0.31
CA TRP A 29 -0.88 -1.23 -0.28
C TRP A 29 -1.25 -2.39 0.65
N TYR A 30 -1.76 -2.12 1.86
CA TYR A 30 -2.08 -3.16 2.85
C TYR A 30 -3.06 -4.24 2.33
N TYR A 31 -3.94 -3.89 1.40
CA TYR A 31 -4.91 -4.82 0.82
C TYR A 31 -4.21 -5.95 0.06
N LEU A 32 -3.04 -5.71 -0.53
CA LEU A 32 -2.19 -6.76 -1.11
C LEU A 32 -1.63 -7.66 -0.01
N ARG A 33 -1.18 -7.05 1.09
CA ARG A 33 -0.56 -7.79 2.18
C ARG A 33 -1.54 -8.70 2.92
N TYR A 34 -2.82 -8.34 2.99
CA TYR A 34 -3.84 -9.23 3.55
C TYR A 34 -4.02 -10.54 2.77
N CYS A 35 -3.73 -10.51 1.47
CA CYS A 35 -3.84 -11.69 0.62
C CYS A 35 -2.64 -12.64 0.75
N ASP A 36 -1.49 -12.14 1.23
CA ASP A 36 -0.27 -12.92 1.39
C ASP A 36 0.61 -12.41 2.56
N PRO A 37 0.15 -12.60 3.82
CA PRO A 37 0.70 -11.90 4.99
C PRO A 37 2.06 -12.44 5.46
N ASP A 38 2.44 -13.65 5.06
CA ASP A 38 3.65 -14.33 5.53
C ASP A 38 4.78 -14.35 4.48
N ASN A 39 4.51 -13.89 3.25
CA ASN A 39 5.49 -13.87 2.17
C ASN A 39 6.61 -12.85 2.43
N THR A 40 7.85 -13.30 2.51
CA THR A 40 9.01 -12.42 2.77
C THR A 40 9.72 -11.94 1.51
N ASP A 41 9.34 -12.47 0.35
CA ASP A 41 10.10 -12.35 -0.90
C ASP A 41 9.43 -11.39 -1.88
N HIS A 42 8.09 -11.28 -1.83
CA HIS A 42 7.29 -10.46 -2.73
C HIS A 42 6.18 -9.70 -1.98
N PHE A 43 5.60 -8.69 -2.63
CA PHE A 43 4.40 -8.00 -2.13
C PHE A 43 3.21 -8.96 -2.05
N ILE A 44 3.06 -9.81 -3.06
CA ILE A 44 2.08 -10.89 -3.17
C ILE A 44 2.63 -11.94 -4.14
N SER A 45 2.38 -13.24 -3.89
CA SER A 45 2.71 -14.29 -4.85
C SER A 45 1.80 -14.24 -6.08
N PRO A 46 2.26 -14.69 -7.27
CA PRO A 46 1.40 -14.75 -8.46
C PRO A 46 0.14 -15.60 -8.26
N GLU A 47 0.22 -16.67 -7.45
CA GLU A 47 -0.91 -17.56 -7.15
C GLU A 47 -1.97 -16.86 -6.30
N ASN A 48 -1.55 -16.14 -5.26
CA ASN A 48 -2.49 -15.36 -4.43
C ASN A 48 -3.05 -14.17 -5.20
N GLU A 49 -2.25 -13.54 -6.06
CA GLU A 49 -2.73 -12.46 -6.93
C GLU A 49 -3.83 -12.95 -7.87
N ASP A 50 -3.63 -14.11 -8.52
CA ASP A 50 -4.63 -14.70 -9.42
C ASP A 50 -5.90 -15.16 -8.69
N TYR A 51 -5.79 -15.52 -7.41
CA TYR A 51 -6.95 -15.91 -6.59
C TYR A 51 -7.80 -14.71 -6.18
N TRP A 52 -7.17 -13.61 -5.74
CA TRP A 52 -7.89 -12.45 -5.18
C TRP A 52 -8.25 -11.40 -6.23
N GLY A 53 -7.38 -11.17 -7.22
CA GLY A 53 -7.50 -10.10 -8.20
C GLY A 53 -7.80 -10.59 -9.60
N ASN A 54 -8.11 -9.64 -10.49
CA ASN A 54 -8.14 -9.88 -11.93
C ASN A 54 -7.65 -8.62 -12.69
N GLU A 55 -7.64 -8.67 -14.02
CA GLU A 55 -7.15 -7.55 -14.85
C GLU A 55 -7.86 -6.22 -14.59
N ASP A 56 -9.16 -6.26 -14.24
CA ASP A 56 -9.99 -5.08 -14.01
C ASP A 56 -9.77 -4.45 -12.63
N GLY A 57 -9.20 -5.20 -11.68
CA GLY A 57 -8.78 -4.67 -10.40
C GLY A 57 -8.56 -5.74 -9.34
N PHE A 58 -7.92 -5.34 -8.25
CA PHE A 58 -7.54 -6.27 -7.20
C PHE A 58 -8.67 -6.56 -6.19
N VAL A 59 -9.32 -5.52 -5.67
CA VAL A 59 -10.44 -5.65 -4.72
C VAL A 59 -11.77 -5.38 -5.43
N ASP A 60 -12.73 -6.29 -5.34
CA ASP A 60 -14.03 -6.13 -5.98
C ASP A 60 -14.84 -4.96 -5.43
N PHE A 61 -14.89 -4.83 -4.10
CA PHE A 61 -15.71 -3.82 -3.44
C PHE A 61 -15.01 -3.23 -2.22
N TYR A 62 -14.59 -1.98 -2.34
CA TYR A 62 -13.93 -1.22 -1.29
C TYR A 62 -14.91 -0.28 -0.61
N VAL A 63 -15.01 -0.36 0.72
CA VAL A 63 -15.90 0.49 1.52
C VAL A 63 -15.05 1.38 2.43
N GLY A 64 -15.28 2.69 2.37
CA GLY A 64 -14.56 3.66 3.18
C GLY A 64 -15.22 5.03 3.15
N GLY A 65 -14.97 5.87 4.15
CA GLY A 65 -15.59 7.19 4.20
C GLY A 65 -15.02 8.18 3.17
N LYS A 66 -15.83 9.19 2.81
CA LYS A 66 -15.49 10.19 1.78
C LYS A 66 -14.25 11.01 2.13
N GLU A 67 -13.91 11.14 3.41
CA GLU A 67 -12.72 11.79 3.93
C GLU A 67 -11.42 11.20 3.36
N HIS A 68 -11.43 9.95 2.91
CA HIS A 68 -10.27 9.27 2.34
C HIS A 68 -10.14 9.41 0.82
N ALA A 69 -11.05 10.13 0.16
CA ALA A 69 -11.12 10.18 -1.30
C ALA A 69 -9.92 10.84 -1.98
N VAL A 70 -9.35 11.89 -1.38
CA VAL A 70 -8.26 12.68 -2.00
C VAL A 70 -6.87 12.22 -1.55
N LEU A 71 -6.77 11.57 -0.38
CA LEU A 71 -5.50 11.06 0.14
C LEU A 71 -5.37 9.56 -0.13
N HIS A 72 -5.88 8.74 0.79
CA HIS A 72 -5.67 7.29 0.77
C HIS A 72 -6.07 6.63 -0.56
N LEU A 73 -7.24 6.97 -1.13
CA LEU A 73 -7.65 6.39 -2.41
C LEU A 73 -6.74 6.81 -3.56
N LEU A 74 -6.30 8.08 -3.59
CA LEU A 74 -5.39 8.57 -4.62
C LEU A 74 -4.01 7.89 -4.51
N TYR A 75 -3.44 7.84 -3.31
CA TYR A 75 -2.14 7.23 -3.10
C TYR A 75 -2.17 5.70 -3.26
N SER A 76 -3.26 5.03 -2.90
CA SER A 76 -3.44 3.61 -3.17
C SER A 76 -3.43 3.32 -4.67
N ARG A 77 -4.13 4.15 -5.47
CA ARG A 77 -4.09 4.04 -6.93
C ARG A 77 -2.71 4.32 -7.50
N PHE A 78 -2.04 5.36 -7.01
CA PHE A 78 -0.69 5.70 -7.45
C PHE A 78 0.30 4.54 -7.21
N TRP A 79 0.36 4.02 -5.98
CA TRP A 79 1.28 2.93 -5.65
C TRP A 79 0.93 1.63 -6.38
N HIS A 80 -0.36 1.31 -6.54
CA HIS A 80 -0.77 0.14 -7.31
C HIS A 80 -0.30 0.23 -8.76
N LYS A 81 -0.41 1.41 -9.39
CA LYS A 81 0.07 1.64 -10.76
C LYS A 81 1.58 1.56 -10.87
N VAL A 82 2.32 2.15 -9.93
CA VAL A 82 3.77 2.01 -9.87
C VAL A 82 4.19 0.54 -9.78
N LEU A 83 3.53 -0.26 -8.95
CA LEU A 83 3.80 -1.69 -8.83
C LEU A 83 3.43 -2.47 -10.09
N ASN A 84 2.33 -2.11 -10.76
CA ASN A 84 1.97 -2.69 -12.05
C ASN A 84 2.98 -2.33 -13.16
N ASP A 85 3.40 -1.07 -13.26
CA ASP A 85 4.39 -0.61 -14.25
C ASP A 85 5.76 -1.28 -14.05
N LEU A 86 6.12 -1.60 -12.80
CA LEU A 86 7.33 -2.37 -12.45
C LEU A 86 7.16 -3.89 -12.66
N GLY A 87 5.97 -4.36 -13.03
CA GLY A 87 5.68 -5.78 -13.26
C GLY A 87 5.48 -6.62 -12.00
N HIS A 88 5.26 -5.98 -10.84
CA HIS A 88 4.96 -6.67 -9.58
C HIS A 88 3.49 -7.06 -9.42
N LEU A 89 2.60 -6.43 -10.19
CA LEU A 89 1.17 -6.70 -10.19
C LEU A 89 0.65 -6.80 -11.63
N LYS A 90 -0.38 -7.60 -11.85
CA LYS A 90 -1.09 -7.76 -13.13
C LYS A 90 -2.19 -6.71 -13.30
N SER A 91 -2.91 -6.38 -12.22
CA SER A 91 -4.03 -5.43 -12.25
C SER A 91 -3.57 -3.98 -12.30
N LYS A 92 -4.33 -3.12 -12.98
CA LYS A 92 -4.01 -1.67 -13.13
C LYS A 92 -4.64 -0.77 -12.08
N GLU A 93 -5.67 -1.25 -11.38
CA GLU A 93 -6.41 -0.49 -10.38
C GLU A 93 -6.60 -1.33 -9.11
N PRO A 94 -6.45 -0.74 -7.91
CA PRO A 94 -6.58 -1.48 -6.66
C PRO A 94 -8.03 -1.86 -6.33
N PHE A 95 -9.01 -1.03 -6.72
CA PHE A 95 -10.41 -1.18 -6.30
C PHE A 95 -11.34 -1.07 -7.52
N LYS A 96 -12.12 -2.12 -7.80
CA LYS A 96 -13.08 -2.13 -8.93
C LYS A 96 -14.27 -1.24 -8.66
N LYS A 97 -14.81 -1.30 -7.43
CA LYS A 97 -15.93 -0.47 -6.99
C LYS A 97 -15.66 0.10 -5.61
N TYR A 98 -16.00 1.38 -5.45
CA TYR A 98 -15.90 2.09 -4.18
C TYR A 98 -17.30 2.50 -3.68
N PHE A 99 -17.55 2.32 -2.39
CA PHE A 99 -18.76 2.81 -1.73
C PHE A 99 -18.42 3.58 -0.46
N ALA A 100 -19.02 4.77 -0.34
CA ALA A 100 -18.84 5.63 0.82
C ALA A 100 -20.13 5.72 1.63
N PRO A 101 -20.22 5.05 2.81
CA PRO A 101 -21.40 5.14 3.66
C PRO A 101 -21.57 6.56 4.21
N GLY A 102 -22.81 6.91 4.57
CA GLY A 102 -23.13 8.15 5.28
C GLY A 102 -22.58 8.12 6.71
N LEU A 103 -22.44 9.30 7.31
CA LEU A 103 -22.02 9.44 8.69
C LEU A 103 -23.15 9.02 9.65
N ILE A 104 -22.79 8.30 10.71
CA ILE A 104 -23.72 7.99 11.81
C ILE A 104 -23.72 9.21 12.75
N MET A 105 -24.86 9.87 12.86
CA MET A 105 -25.09 10.97 13.81
C MET A 105 -25.82 10.37 15.01
N GLY A 106 -25.10 10.20 16.13
CA GLY A 106 -25.61 9.56 17.35
C GLY A 106 -26.66 10.35 18.10
#